data_AF-A0A924W5W1-F1
#
_entry.id   AF-A0A924W5W1-F1
#
_cell.length_a   1.000
_cell.length_b   1.000
_cell.length_c   1.000
_cell.angle_alpha   90.00
_cell.angle_beta   90.00
_cell.angle_gamma   90.00
#
_symmetry.space_group_name_H-M   'P 1'
#
loop_
_entity.id
_entity.type
_entity.pdbx_description
1 polymer ?
#
loop_
_entity_poly.entity_id
_entity_poly.type
_entity_poly.pdbx_seq_one_letter_code
_entity_poly.pdbx_strand_id
1 'polypeptide(L)'
;MCTLTVLRESNRLLVTMNRDDIAAREEAPPAQSSTAEATFVAPRDLQAGGTWIGVNSHGVIACLLNRYDAAPAGRASRGNIVLEAMRSTSIDAACKALTALDHLAYSPFTSLLIARQSTARLDWTGSRLERTDLAADNDVLMVTSSSWQFDAVKAKREALFREIWADSDDAIDKVGAFHSRRVNENDAWAPMMQRPHSQTKSVTQVELTSFGAEMHYWTRDTAIDCQLTSPETSIRLNREKR
;
A
#
# COMPACT_ATOMS: atom_id res chain seq x y z
N MET A 1 6.33 3.10 9.11
CA MET A 1 6.60 1.66 8.82
C MET A 1 5.37 1.20 8.08
N CYS A 2 5.46 0.39 7.03
CA CYS A 2 4.26 -0.05 6.32
C CYS A 2 4.48 -1.47 5.84
N THR A 3 3.41 -2.24 5.71
CA THR A 3 3.41 -3.59 5.14
C THR A 3 2.36 -3.65 4.06
N LEU A 4 2.70 -4.20 2.90
CA LEU A 4 1.86 -4.35 1.73
C LEU A 4 1.88 -5.83 1.31
N THR A 5 0.73 -6.37 0.94
CA THR A 5 0.64 -7.61 0.17
C THR A 5 -0.07 -7.38 -1.15
N VAL A 6 0.29 -8.19 -2.14
CA VAL A 6 -0.40 -8.28 -3.43
C VAL A 6 -0.71 -9.75 -3.64
N LEU A 7 -1.99 -10.07 -3.82
CA LEU A 7 -2.50 -11.42 -4.10
C LEU A 7 -3.23 -11.38 -5.45
N ARG A 8 -2.77 -12.17 -6.40
CA ARG A 8 -3.34 -12.33 -7.73
C ARG A 8 -4.06 -13.66 -7.82
N GLU A 9 -5.33 -13.60 -8.19
CA GLU A 9 -6.14 -14.76 -8.47
C GLU A 9 -6.70 -14.66 -9.90
N SER A 10 -7.28 -15.76 -10.39
CA SER A 10 -7.80 -15.85 -11.74
C SER A 10 -8.87 -14.79 -12.04
N ASN A 11 -9.72 -14.46 -11.06
CA ASN A 11 -10.87 -13.55 -11.20
C ASN A 11 -10.68 -12.16 -10.56
N ARG A 12 -9.73 -12.00 -9.63
CA ARG A 12 -9.50 -10.74 -8.91
C ARG A 12 -8.03 -10.50 -8.56
N LEU A 13 -7.74 -9.29 -8.10
CA LEU A 13 -6.47 -8.86 -7.53
C LEU A 13 -6.78 -8.19 -6.19
N LEU A 14 -6.09 -8.61 -5.13
CA LEU A 14 -6.18 -8.02 -3.80
C LEU A 14 -4.86 -7.31 -3.47
N VAL A 15 -4.93 -6.04 -3.07
CA VAL A 15 -3.78 -5.25 -2.60
C VAL A 15 -4.11 -4.72 -1.22
N THR A 16 -3.43 -5.21 -0.19
CA THR A 16 -3.72 -4.88 1.22
C THR A 16 -2.53 -4.20 1.87
N MET A 17 -2.74 -3.07 2.55
CA MET A 17 -1.68 -2.26 3.13
C MET A 17 -1.99 -1.83 4.57
N ASN A 18 -1.10 -2.17 5.52
CA ASN A 18 -1.05 -1.54 6.83
C ASN A 18 -0.35 -0.18 6.69
N ARG A 19 -0.99 0.88 7.18
CA ARG A 19 -0.36 2.19 7.36
C ARG A 19 0.14 2.32 8.78
N ASP A 20 1.45 2.22 8.99
CA ASP A 20 2.04 2.51 10.30
C ASP A 20 2.69 3.90 10.34
N ASP A 21 2.17 4.74 11.22
CA ASP A 21 2.54 6.14 11.35
C ASP A 21 2.52 6.57 12.82
N ILE A 22 2.88 7.83 13.08
CA ILE A 22 2.75 8.45 14.40
C ILE A 22 1.28 8.42 14.81
N ALA A 23 0.98 7.98 16.03
CA ALA A 23 -0.38 7.77 16.49
C ALA A 23 -1.25 9.06 16.39
N ALA A 24 -0.64 10.21 16.70
CA ALA A 24 -1.29 11.52 16.64
C ALA A 24 -1.51 12.07 15.22
N ARG A 25 -0.96 11.43 14.17
CA ARG A 25 -1.10 11.93 12.80
C ARG A 25 -2.46 11.57 12.22
N GLU A 26 -3.31 12.55 12.07
CA GLU A 26 -4.69 12.36 11.59
C GLU A 26 -4.76 11.86 10.14
N GLU A 27 -5.80 11.08 9.85
CA GLU A 27 -6.11 10.56 8.53
C GLU A 27 -7.62 10.48 8.34
N ALA A 28 -8.06 10.57 7.10
CA ALA A 28 -9.46 10.36 6.73
C ALA A 28 -9.61 9.00 6.01
N PRO A 29 -10.76 8.33 6.19
CA PRO A 29 -11.10 7.13 5.43
C PRO A 29 -11.17 7.43 3.93
N PRO A 30 -11.23 6.39 3.07
CA PRO A 30 -11.30 6.57 1.64
C PRO A 30 -12.45 7.48 1.21
N ALA A 31 -12.17 8.30 0.20
CA ALA A 31 -13.18 9.06 -0.50
C ALA A 31 -12.90 9.01 -2.00
N GLN A 32 -13.94 9.14 -2.82
CA GLN A 32 -13.79 9.32 -4.25
C GLN A 32 -13.33 10.75 -4.54
N SER A 33 -12.41 10.90 -5.49
CA SER A 33 -11.90 12.16 -6.00
C SER A 33 -11.75 12.06 -7.52
N SER A 34 -11.73 13.20 -8.21
CA SER A 34 -11.59 13.24 -9.66
C SER A 34 -10.51 14.22 -10.08
N THR A 35 -9.79 13.86 -11.12
CA THR A 35 -8.84 14.70 -11.86
C THR A 35 -9.41 14.97 -13.25
N ALA A 36 -8.70 15.72 -14.10
CA ALA A 36 -9.14 15.89 -15.49
C ALA A 36 -9.07 14.56 -16.26
N GLU A 37 -8.18 13.66 -15.84
CA GLU A 37 -7.85 12.43 -16.55
C GLU A 37 -8.57 11.20 -16.01
N ALA A 38 -8.80 11.11 -14.69
CA ALA A 38 -9.35 9.92 -14.05
C ALA A 38 -10.09 10.22 -12.74
N THR A 39 -11.01 9.33 -12.38
CA THR A 39 -11.59 9.24 -11.03
C THR A 39 -10.81 8.23 -10.21
N PHE A 40 -10.55 8.51 -8.94
CA PHE A 40 -9.83 7.61 -8.04
C PHE A 40 -10.43 7.58 -6.64
N VAL A 41 -10.11 6.53 -5.90
CA VAL A 41 -10.48 6.34 -4.50
C VAL A 41 -9.21 6.14 -3.70
N ALA A 42 -9.08 6.90 -2.61
CA ALA A 42 -7.94 6.81 -1.70
C ALA A 42 -8.31 7.36 -0.31
N PRO A 43 -7.75 6.81 0.78
CA PRO A 43 -7.73 7.49 2.07
C PRO A 43 -6.82 8.72 2.00
N ARG A 44 -6.90 9.61 2.99
CA ARG A 44 -6.15 10.89 2.97
C ARG A 44 -5.35 11.11 4.24
N ASP A 45 -4.09 11.47 4.07
CA ASP A 45 -3.26 12.04 5.14
C ASP A 45 -3.71 13.49 5.39
N LEU A 46 -4.31 13.76 6.55
CA LEU A 46 -4.87 15.09 6.83
C LEU A 46 -3.81 16.13 7.18
N GLN A 47 -2.59 15.69 7.51
CA GLN A 47 -1.50 16.61 7.83
C GLN A 47 -0.76 17.06 6.58
N ALA A 48 -0.46 16.14 5.66
CA ALA A 48 0.33 16.43 4.46
C ALA A 48 -0.50 16.52 3.17
N GLY A 49 -1.79 16.18 3.22
CA GLY A 49 -2.73 16.27 2.10
C GLY A 49 -2.64 15.16 1.05
N GLY A 50 -1.61 14.31 1.12
CA GLY A 50 -1.37 13.19 0.19
C GLY A 50 -2.07 11.89 0.59
N THR A 51 -1.67 10.78 -0.04
CA THR A 51 -2.14 9.43 0.30
C THR A 51 -1.01 8.38 0.19
N TRP A 52 -1.19 7.21 0.80
CA TRP A 52 -0.23 6.10 0.76
C TRP A 52 -0.68 4.93 -0.13
N ILE A 53 -1.96 4.88 -0.48
CA ILE A 53 -2.56 3.86 -1.35
C ILE A 53 -3.74 4.48 -2.11
N GLY A 54 -3.91 4.14 -3.38
CA GLY A 54 -5.03 4.60 -4.20
C GLY A 54 -5.30 3.67 -5.37
N VAL A 55 -6.53 3.68 -5.86
CA VAL A 55 -6.93 3.01 -7.12
C VAL A 55 -7.73 3.96 -7.99
N ASN A 56 -7.45 3.98 -9.29
CA ASN A 56 -8.18 4.80 -10.25
C ASN A 56 -9.12 3.99 -11.16
N SER A 57 -9.96 4.71 -11.91
CA SER A 57 -11.00 4.17 -12.80
C SER A 57 -10.44 3.35 -13.98
N HIS A 58 -9.13 3.43 -14.23
CA HIS A 58 -8.43 2.59 -15.22
C HIS A 58 -7.89 1.28 -14.63
N GLY A 59 -8.01 1.08 -13.31
CA GLY A 59 -7.50 -0.10 -12.60
C GLY A 59 -6.01 -0.02 -12.29
N VAL A 60 -5.43 1.18 -12.25
CA VAL A 60 -4.08 1.42 -11.72
C VAL A 60 -4.18 1.62 -10.22
N ILE A 61 -3.47 0.77 -9.48
CA ILE A 61 -3.28 0.88 -8.04
C ILE A 61 -1.87 1.43 -7.80
N ALA A 62 -1.74 2.44 -6.94
CA ALA A 62 -0.42 2.91 -6.51
C ALA A 62 -0.32 2.86 -4.99
N CYS A 63 0.79 2.31 -4.50
CA CYS A 63 1.13 2.22 -3.08
C CYS A 63 2.50 2.88 -2.84
N LEU A 64 2.71 3.43 -1.65
CA LEU A 64 3.98 4.03 -1.27
C LEU A 64 4.45 3.57 0.11
N LEU A 65 5.67 3.02 0.15
CA LEU A 65 6.38 2.72 1.37
C LEU A 65 7.51 3.73 1.57
N ASN A 66 7.66 4.23 2.79
CA ASN A 66 8.78 5.09 3.15
C ASN A 66 10.08 4.29 3.13
N ARG A 67 11.13 4.83 2.51
CA ARG A 67 12.50 4.37 2.77
C ARG A 67 13.21 5.32 3.72
N TYR A 68 14.25 4.81 4.36
CA TYR A 68 15.02 5.49 5.39
C TYR A 68 16.52 5.44 5.06
N ASP A 69 16.86 5.39 3.77
CA ASP A 69 18.24 5.52 3.30
C ASP A 69 18.84 6.84 3.79
N ALA A 70 20.16 6.86 3.98
CA ALA A 70 20.88 8.06 4.40
C ALA A 70 20.92 9.08 3.26
N ALA A 71 19.92 9.97 3.22
CA ALA A 71 19.79 11.06 2.26
C ALA A 71 19.19 12.31 2.93
N PRO A 72 19.43 13.52 2.38
CA PRO A 72 18.75 14.72 2.83
C PRO A 72 17.22 14.55 2.81
N ALA A 73 16.54 15.14 3.80
CA ALA A 73 15.09 15.13 3.83
C ALA A 73 14.53 15.94 2.66
N GLY A 74 13.59 15.34 1.91
CA GLY A 74 12.85 16.04 0.89
C GLY A 74 11.90 17.07 1.48
N ARG A 75 11.61 18.12 0.72
CA ARG A 75 10.66 19.19 1.08
C ARG A 75 9.21 18.86 0.75
N ALA A 76 8.97 17.91 -0.15
CA ALA A 76 7.64 17.52 -0.61
C ALA A 76 7.16 16.24 0.09
N SER A 77 5.84 16.17 0.34
CA SER A 77 5.23 14.96 0.86
C SER A 77 5.30 13.83 -0.17
N ARG A 78 5.84 12.67 0.24
CA ARG A 78 5.84 11.46 -0.58
C ARG A 78 4.42 11.00 -0.95
N GLY A 79 3.40 11.38 -0.17
CA GLY A 79 2.02 11.05 -0.50
C GLY A 79 1.52 11.68 -1.80
N ASN A 80 2.21 12.72 -2.31
CA ASN A 80 1.90 13.32 -3.61
C ASN A 80 2.30 12.41 -4.79
N ILE A 81 3.25 11.49 -4.59
CA ILE A 81 3.68 10.52 -5.60
C ILE A 81 2.51 9.59 -5.95
N VAL A 82 1.75 9.15 -4.94
CA VAL A 82 0.57 8.31 -5.15
C VAL A 82 -0.51 9.10 -5.89
N LEU A 83 -0.75 10.36 -5.50
CA LEU A 83 -1.71 11.24 -6.21
C LEU A 83 -1.31 11.50 -7.66
N GLU A 84 -0.03 11.64 -7.96
CA GLU A 84 0.48 11.79 -9.33
C GLU A 84 0.17 10.54 -10.16
N ALA A 85 0.44 9.35 -9.60
CA ALA A 85 0.14 8.09 -10.27
C ALA A 85 -1.36 7.90 -10.55
N MET A 86 -2.25 8.45 -9.70
CA MET A 86 -3.70 8.33 -9.89
C MET A 86 -4.22 8.99 -11.17
N ARG A 87 -3.47 9.92 -11.78
CA ARG A 87 -3.82 10.56 -13.06
C ARG A 87 -3.55 9.68 -14.29
N SER A 88 -2.94 8.52 -14.10
CA SER A 88 -2.41 7.73 -15.21
C SER A 88 -3.38 6.65 -15.71
N THR A 89 -3.46 6.47 -17.02
CA THR A 89 -4.37 5.50 -17.65
C THR A 89 -3.82 4.08 -17.70
N SER A 90 -2.54 3.89 -17.35
CA SER A 90 -1.86 2.59 -17.30
C SER A 90 -0.67 2.63 -16.32
N ILE A 91 -0.12 1.45 -15.97
CA ILE A 91 1.13 1.38 -15.19
C ILE A 91 2.26 2.10 -15.92
N ASP A 92 2.41 1.90 -17.23
CA ASP A 92 3.52 2.54 -17.97
C ASP A 92 3.39 4.06 -18.01
N ALA A 93 2.16 4.58 -18.13
CA ALA A 93 1.89 6.01 -18.00
C ALA A 93 2.25 6.51 -16.59
N ALA A 94 1.89 5.75 -15.55
CA ALA A 94 2.26 6.08 -14.17
C ALA A 94 3.78 6.04 -13.96
N CYS A 95 4.47 5.00 -14.43
CA CYS A 95 5.92 4.90 -14.37
C CYS A 95 6.58 6.10 -15.07
N LYS A 96 6.10 6.50 -16.25
CA LYS A 96 6.60 7.66 -16.98
C LYS A 96 6.40 8.95 -16.20
N ALA A 97 5.19 9.16 -15.66
CA ALA A 97 4.88 10.33 -14.83
C ALA A 97 5.77 10.40 -13.59
N LEU A 98 5.91 9.30 -12.86
CA LEU A 98 6.74 9.23 -11.66
C LEU A 98 8.24 9.39 -11.96
N THR A 99 8.73 8.83 -13.07
CA THR A 99 10.13 8.98 -13.48
C THR A 99 10.48 10.43 -13.79
N ALA A 100 9.52 11.21 -14.30
CA ALA A 100 9.71 12.62 -14.66
C ALA A 100 9.67 13.60 -13.48
N LEU A 101 9.41 13.14 -12.25
CA LEU A 101 9.40 13.98 -11.06
C LEU A 101 10.80 14.53 -10.72
N ASP A 102 10.82 15.69 -10.06
CA ASP A 102 12.00 16.18 -9.35
C ASP A 102 12.20 15.34 -8.06
N HIS A 103 12.88 14.20 -8.19
CA HIS A 103 13.07 13.25 -7.08
C HIS A 103 13.81 13.85 -5.88
N LEU A 104 14.67 14.86 -6.09
CA LEU A 104 15.36 15.55 -5.01
C LEU A 104 14.41 16.34 -4.10
N ALA A 105 13.18 16.60 -4.55
CA ALA A 105 12.14 17.18 -3.70
C ALA A 105 11.60 16.19 -2.66
N TYR A 106 11.83 14.88 -2.80
CA TYR A 106 11.24 13.83 -1.96
C TYR A 106 12.30 13.06 -1.17
N SER A 107 11.98 12.73 0.08
CA SER A 107 12.76 11.75 0.84
C SER A 107 12.68 10.37 0.17
N PRO A 108 13.66 9.46 0.39
CA PRO A 108 13.68 8.12 -0.17
C PRO A 108 12.34 7.36 -0.03
N PHE A 109 11.95 6.61 -1.06
CA PHE A 109 10.68 5.89 -1.10
C PHE A 109 10.72 4.67 -2.00
N THR A 110 9.81 3.73 -1.76
CA THR A 110 9.46 2.66 -2.67
C THR A 110 8.02 2.88 -3.11
N SER A 111 7.77 3.00 -4.40
CA SER A 111 6.41 3.01 -4.96
C SER A 111 6.15 1.70 -5.69
N LEU A 112 4.98 1.10 -5.45
CA LEU A 112 4.48 -0.02 -6.26
C LEU A 112 3.30 0.46 -7.07
N LEU A 113 3.39 0.29 -8.39
CA LEU A 113 2.34 0.50 -9.37
C LEU A 113 1.83 -0.87 -9.80
N ILE A 114 0.54 -1.13 -9.59
CA ILE A 114 -0.03 -2.47 -9.70
C ILE A 114 -1.28 -2.38 -10.58
N ALA A 115 -1.40 -3.30 -11.53
CA ALA A 115 -2.62 -3.58 -12.29
C ALA A 115 -2.83 -5.09 -12.35
N ARG A 116 -3.91 -5.55 -12.97
CA ARG A 116 -4.36 -6.96 -12.94
C ARG A 116 -3.31 -8.01 -13.33
N GLN A 117 -2.36 -7.68 -14.21
CA GLN A 117 -1.36 -8.63 -14.73
C GLN A 117 0.09 -8.11 -14.66
N SER A 118 0.33 -7.02 -13.94
CA SER A 118 1.67 -6.44 -13.86
C SER A 118 1.85 -5.64 -12.59
N THR A 119 3.08 -5.64 -12.09
CA THR A 119 3.53 -4.80 -10.99
C THR A 119 4.85 -4.16 -11.40
N ALA A 120 4.94 -2.83 -11.31
CA ALA A 120 6.20 -2.11 -11.42
C ALA A 120 6.56 -1.56 -10.04
N ARG A 121 7.82 -1.73 -9.64
CA ARG A 121 8.40 -1.20 -8.42
C ARG A 121 9.40 -0.10 -8.77
N LEU A 122 9.25 1.07 -8.14
CA LEU A 122 10.18 2.19 -8.25
C LEU A 122 10.82 2.44 -6.89
N ASP A 123 12.15 2.34 -6.81
CA ASP A 123 12.91 2.65 -5.60
C ASP A 123 13.73 3.92 -5.81
N TRP A 124 13.42 4.96 -5.04
CA TRP A 124 14.24 6.15 -4.93
C TRP A 124 15.07 6.09 -3.65
N THR A 125 16.39 6.07 -3.80
CA THR A 125 17.35 5.96 -2.68
C THR A 125 17.84 7.32 -2.15
N GLY A 126 17.39 8.43 -2.75
CA GLY A 126 17.94 9.76 -2.50
C GLY A 126 19.03 10.18 -3.50
N SER A 127 19.56 9.25 -4.28
CA SER A 127 20.56 9.51 -5.33
C SER A 127 20.25 8.81 -6.65
N ARG A 128 19.53 7.69 -6.62
CA ARG A 128 19.18 6.91 -7.80
C ARG A 128 17.72 6.47 -7.73
N LEU A 129 17.04 6.56 -8.87
CA LEU A 129 15.75 5.91 -9.10
C LEU A 129 16.00 4.62 -9.88
N GLU A 130 15.49 3.51 -9.37
CA GLU A 130 15.53 2.20 -10.03
C GLU A 130 14.12 1.69 -10.29
N ARG A 131 13.89 1.16 -11.49
CA ARG A 131 12.65 0.45 -11.85
C ARG A 131 12.91 -1.04 -11.92
N THR A 132 12.04 -1.80 -11.28
CA THR A 132 11.99 -3.26 -11.37
C THR A 132 10.58 -3.68 -11.75
N ASP A 133 10.42 -4.31 -12.91
CA ASP A 133 9.16 -4.94 -13.29
C ASP A 133 9.08 -6.32 -12.64
N LEU A 134 8.08 -6.54 -11.81
CA LEU A 134 7.85 -7.80 -11.11
C LEU A 134 6.88 -8.63 -11.96
N ALA A 135 7.32 -9.83 -12.32
CA ALA A 135 6.51 -10.76 -13.09
C ALA A 135 5.24 -11.17 -12.31
N ALA A 136 4.16 -11.36 -13.05
CA ALA A 136 2.84 -11.69 -12.51
C ALA A 136 2.68 -13.18 -12.19
N ASP A 137 3.72 -13.98 -12.43
CA ASP A 137 3.81 -15.40 -12.06
C ASP A 137 3.98 -15.62 -10.55
N ASN A 138 4.38 -14.59 -9.81
CA ASN A 138 4.23 -14.56 -8.37
C ASN A 138 2.77 -14.22 -8.05
N ASP A 139 1.96 -15.25 -7.81
CA ASP A 139 0.58 -15.12 -7.34
C ASP A 139 0.51 -14.25 -6.08
N VAL A 140 1.62 -14.14 -5.34
CA VAL A 140 1.67 -13.47 -4.05
C VAL A 140 3.00 -12.73 -3.85
N LEU A 141 2.91 -11.47 -3.37
CA LEU A 141 4.04 -10.62 -3.03
C LEU A 141 3.80 -9.98 -1.66
N MET A 142 4.87 -9.86 -0.85
CA MET A 142 4.87 -9.07 0.38
C MET A 142 6.02 -8.07 0.35
N VAL A 143 5.72 -6.80 0.68
CA VAL A 143 6.70 -5.72 0.79
C VAL A 143 6.52 -5.01 2.12
N THR A 144 7.61 -4.72 2.81
CA THR A 144 7.58 -4.02 4.09
C THR A 144 8.66 -2.94 4.16
N SER A 145 8.44 -1.94 5.00
CA SER A 145 9.39 -0.86 5.30
C SER A 145 9.43 -0.55 6.77
N SER A 146 10.60 -0.16 7.30
CA SER A 146 10.75 0.23 8.71
C SER A 146 11.84 1.28 8.88
N SER A 147 11.59 2.26 9.76
CA SER A 147 12.58 3.23 10.25
C SER A 147 13.49 2.66 11.35
N TRP A 148 13.21 1.45 11.81
CA TRP A 148 13.82 0.84 12.97
C TRP A 148 14.14 -0.63 12.67
N GLN A 149 15.42 -1.00 12.80
CA GLN A 149 15.91 -2.37 12.57
C GLN A 149 15.32 -3.01 11.29
N PHE A 150 15.45 -2.31 10.16
CA PHE A 150 14.76 -2.67 8.93
C PHE A 150 14.95 -4.13 8.54
N ASP A 151 16.19 -4.61 8.50
CA ASP A 151 16.50 -5.99 8.08
C ASP A 151 15.87 -7.03 9.01
N ALA A 152 15.90 -6.80 10.32
CA ALA A 152 15.32 -7.73 11.29
C ALA A 152 13.78 -7.73 11.25
N VAL A 153 13.15 -6.56 11.11
CA VAL A 153 11.68 -6.45 10.94
C VAL A 153 11.26 -7.13 9.64
N LYS A 154 11.98 -6.86 8.55
CA LYS A 154 11.72 -7.48 7.26
C LYS A 154 11.82 -9.00 7.36
N ALA A 155 12.91 -9.52 7.92
CA ALA A 155 13.11 -10.97 8.08
C ALA A 155 11.99 -11.64 8.89
N LYS A 156 11.54 -11.01 9.99
CA LYS A 156 10.43 -11.56 10.79
C LYS A 156 9.10 -11.54 10.05
N ARG A 157 8.78 -10.44 9.36
CA ARG A 157 7.54 -10.36 8.56
C ARG A 157 7.57 -11.35 7.39
N GLU A 158 8.71 -11.55 6.75
CA GLU A 158 8.89 -12.56 5.69
C GLU A 158 8.78 -14.00 6.22
N ALA A 159 9.28 -14.27 7.41
CA ALA A 159 9.11 -15.58 8.06
C ALA A 159 7.64 -15.85 8.39
N LEU A 160 6.96 -14.91 9.06
CA LEU A 160 5.53 -15.00 9.37
C LEU A 160 4.68 -15.13 8.09
N PHE A 161 5.01 -14.37 7.06
CA PHE A 161 4.30 -14.43 5.79
C PHE A 161 4.39 -15.82 5.17
N ARG A 162 5.60 -16.40 5.10
CA ARG A 162 5.81 -17.76 4.59
C ARG A 162 5.11 -18.83 5.44
N GLU A 163 5.09 -18.66 6.76
CA GLU A 163 4.39 -19.56 7.67
C GLU A 163 2.88 -19.59 7.37
N ILE A 164 2.23 -18.43 7.34
CA ILE A 164 0.79 -18.33 7.02
C ILE A 164 0.49 -18.83 5.61
N TRP A 165 1.39 -18.56 4.65
CA TRP A 165 1.17 -18.96 3.27
C TRP A 165 1.40 -20.46 2.99
N ALA A 166 2.08 -21.16 3.90
CA ALA A 166 2.25 -22.61 3.82
C ALA A 166 0.99 -23.39 4.26
N ASP A 167 0.04 -22.73 4.93
CA ASP A 167 -1.22 -23.36 5.35
C ASP A 167 -2.13 -23.66 4.15
N SER A 168 -3.13 -24.53 4.32
CA SER A 168 -4.15 -24.87 3.32
C SER A 168 -5.36 -23.93 3.29
N ASP A 169 -5.39 -22.92 4.15
CA ASP A 169 -6.49 -21.95 4.24
C ASP A 169 -6.72 -21.13 2.96
N ASP A 170 -7.91 -20.54 2.85
CA ASP A 170 -8.26 -19.60 1.78
C ASP A 170 -7.30 -18.40 1.75
N ALA A 171 -6.95 -17.94 0.55
CA ALA A 171 -5.99 -16.86 0.38
C ALA A 171 -6.46 -15.54 1.00
N ILE A 172 -7.78 -15.27 1.05
CA ILE A 172 -8.34 -14.10 1.74
C ILE A 172 -8.12 -14.22 3.24
N ASP A 173 -8.43 -15.37 3.82
CA ASP A 173 -8.29 -15.60 5.27
C ASP A 173 -6.83 -15.43 5.70
N LYS A 174 -5.89 -15.89 4.86
CA LYS A 174 -4.44 -15.66 5.05
C LYS A 174 -4.06 -14.19 5.02
N VAL A 175 -4.62 -13.38 4.11
CA VAL A 175 -4.39 -11.92 4.07
C VAL A 175 -4.89 -11.28 5.36
N GLY A 176 -6.11 -11.62 5.79
CA GLY A 176 -6.70 -11.17 7.05
C GLY A 176 -5.83 -11.53 8.26
N ALA A 177 -5.45 -12.80 8.37
CA ALA A 177 -4.63 -13.35 9.44
C ALA A 177 -3.22 -12.71 9.49
N PHE A 178 -2.62 -12.39 8.34
CA PHE A 178 -1.31 -11.74 8.28
C PHE A 178 -1.39 -10.27 8.68
N HIS A 179 -2.30 -9.50 8.06
CA HIS A 179 -2.37 -8.06 8.26
C HIS A 179 -2.91 -7.65 9.64
N SER A 180 -3.69 -8.53 10.29
CA SER A 180 -4.18 -8.36 11.67
C SER A 180 -3.23 -8.93 12.73
N ARG A 181 -2.15 -9.63 12.34
CA ARG A 181 -1.28 -10.35 13.28
C ARG A 181 -0.59 -9.40 14.25
N ARG A 182 -0.68 -9.75 15.53
CA ARG A 182 0.09 -9.22 16.66
C ARG A 182 0.79 -10.38 17.38
N VAL A 183 1.98 -10.15 17.94
CA VAL A 183 2.62 -11.12 18.84
C VAL A 183 2.33 -10.78 20.30
N ASN A 184 2.43 -9.50 20.68
CA ASN A 184 2.17 -9.01 22.03
C ASN A 184 1.86 -7.50 22.02
N GLU A 185 1.56 -6.97 23.21
CA GLU A 185 1.45 -5.53 23.42
C GLU A 185 2.82 -4.87 23.19
N ASN A 186 2.87 -3.84 22.34
CA ASN A 186 4.09 -3.15 21.89
C ASN A 186 4.97 -3.92 20.89
N ASP A 187 4.34 -4.74 20.06
CA ASP A 187 5.05 -5.46 19.01
C ASP A 187 5.40 -4.58 17.80
N ALA A 188 6.70 -4.36 17.60
CA ALA A 188 7.26 -3.70 16.42
C ALA A 188 7.49 -4.64 15.23
N TRP A 189 7.38 -5.96 15.43
CA TRP A 189 7.81 -6.98 14.50
C TRP A 189 6.69 -7.45 13.58
N ALA A 190 5.47 -7.67 14.10
CA ALA A 190 4.35 -8.08 13.27
C ALA A 190 3.78 -6.94 12.39
N PRO A 191 2.97 -7.26 11.36
CA PRO A 191 2.34 -6.25 10.50
C PRO A 191 1.42 -5.29 11.25
N MET A 192 0.63 -5.75 12.23
CA MET A 192 -0.23 -4.91 13.07
C MET A 192 0.57 -4.25 14.21
N MET A 193 1.47 -3.35 13.82
CA MET A 193 2.52 -2.79 14.66
C MET A 193 2.01 -1.90 15.80
N GLN A 194 2.61 -2.02 16.99
CA GLN A 194 2.46 -1.08 18.10
C GLN A 194 3.84 -0.69 18.67
N ARG A 195 4.09 0.61 18.84
CA ARG A 195 5.27 1.19 19.51
C ARG A 195 4.84 2.40 20.34
N PRO A 196 5.66 2.91 21.28
CA PRO A 196 5.25 3.96 22.22
C PRO A 196 4.61 5.22 21.61
N HIS A 197 5.03 5.63 20.41
CA HIS A 197 4.52 6.83 19.74
C HIS A 197 3.96 6.59 18.33
N SER A 198 3.98 5.33 17.86
CA SER A 198 3.59 4.98 16.49
C SER A 198 2.89 3.64 16.47
N GLN A 199 1.88 3.51 15.62
CA GLN A 199 1.11 2.28 15.48
C GLN A 199 0.61 2.13 14.05
N THR A 200 0.20 0.92 13.67
CA THR A 200 -0.69 0.78 12.51
C THR A 200 -1.96 1.54 12.82
N LYS A 201 -2.29 2.55 12.01
CA LYS A 201 -3.49 3.37 12.20
C LYS A 201 -4.68 2.78 11.45
N SER A 202 -4.41 2.21 10.29
CA SER A 202 -5.43 1.65 9.41
C SER A 202 -4.87 0.52 8.54
N VAL A 203 -5.80 -0.29 8.04
CA VAL A 203 -5.57 -1.25 6.96
C VAL A 203 -6.48 -0.85 5.81
N THR A 204 -5.91 -0.75 4.62
CA THR A 204 -6.67 -0.48 3.39
C THR A 204 -6.48 -1.63 2.43
N GLN A 205 -7.56 -2.13 1.85
CA GLN A 205 -7.53 -3.17 0.83
C GLN A 205 -8.19 -2.66 -0.44
N VAL A 206 -7.58 -2.95 -1.59
CA VAL A 206 -8.20 -2.77 -2.90
C VAL A 206 -8.46 -4.14 -3.50
N GLU A 207 -9.71 -4.42 -3.81
CA GLU A 207 -10.12 -5.54 -4.67
C GLU A 207 -10.35 -5.02 -6.10
N LEU A 208 -9.62 -5.56 -7.07
CA LEU A 208 -9.76 -5.23 -8.49
C LEU A 208 -10.25 -6.44 -9.28
N THR A 209 -11.42 -6.31 -9.91
CA THR A 209 -12.03 -7.34 -10.75
C THR A 209 -12.13 -6.89 -12.20
N SER A 210 -12.76 -7.68 -13.07
CA SER A 210 -13.11 -7.24 -14.42
C SER A 210 -14.13 -6.09 -14.45
N PHE A 211 -14.93 -5.93 -13.39
CA PHE A 211 -16.05 -4.99 -13.33
C PHE A 211 -15.67 -3.61 -12.77
N GLY A 212 -14.55 -3.52 -12.06
CA GLY A 212 -14.12 -2.30 -11.38
C GLY A 212 -13.25 -2.62 -10.19
N ALA A 213 -13.05 -1.60 -9.34
CA ALA A 213 -12.35 -1.74 -8.08
C ALA A 213 -13.31 -1.48 -6.91
N GLU A 214 -13.05 -2.11 -5.78
CA GLU A 214 -13.65 -1.78 -4.49
C GLU A 214 -12.54 -1.56 -3.48
N MET A 215 -12.60 -0.43 -2.77
CA MET A 215 -11.64 -0.13 -1.70
C MET A 215 -12.33 -0.30 -0.36
N HIS A 216 -11.73 -1.14 0.48
CA HIS A 216 -12.15 -1.42 1.84
C HIS A 216 -11.16 -0.79 2.84
N TYR A 217 -11.68 -0.31 3.96
CA TYR A 217 -10.89 0.34 4.99
C TYR A 217 -11.34 -0.08 6.38
N TRP A 218 -10.33 -0.31 7.23
CA TRP A 218 -10.47 -0.62 8.64
C TRP A 218 -9.52 0.28 9.43
N THR A 219 -10.01 0.86 10.51
CA THR A 219 -9.17 1.32 11.62
C THR A 219 -8.42 0.14 12.24
N ARG A 220 -7.39 0.45 13.02
CA ARG A 220 -6.61 -0.56 13.76
C ARG A 220 -7.50 -1.54 14.52
N ASP A 221 -8.41 -1.04 15.33
CA ASP A 221 -9.19 -1.86 16.27
C ASP A 221 -10.16 -2.76 15.51
N THR A 222 -10.87 -2.23 14.51
CA THR A 222 -11.74 -3.06 13.67
C THR A 222 -10.95 -4.11 12.90
N ALA A 223 -9.78 -3.77 12.35
CA ALA A 223 -8.93 -4.72 11.63
C ALA A 223 -8.49 -5.90 12.52
N ILE A 224 -8.24 -5.64 13.80
CA ILE A 224 -7.90 -6.65 14.79
C ILE A 224 -9.12 -7.52 15.11
N ASP A 225 -10.26 -6.90 15.39
CA ASP A 225 -11.44 -7.58 15.90
C ASP A 225 -12.08 -8.51 14.86
N CYS A 226 -12.11 -8.07 13.59
CA CYS A 226 -12.77 -8.83 12.52
C CYS A 226 -11.79 -9.50 11.55
N GLN A 227 -10.47 -9.35 11.74
CA GLN A 227 -9.43 -9.89 10.85
C GLN A 227 -9.67 -9.54 9.37
N LEU A 228 -10.08 -8.30 9.11
CA LEU A 228 -10.42 -7.76 7.79
C LEU A 228 -11.67 -8.35 7.11
N THR A 229 -12.58 -9.00 7.84
CA THR A 229 -13.82 -9.53 7.25
C THR A 229 -14.96 -8.50 7.15
N SER A 230 -14.95 -7.45 7.99
CA SER A 230 -16.03 -6.46 8.08
C SER A 230 -15.48 -5.02 8.05
N PRO A 231 -15.37 -4.38 6.88
CA PRO A 231 -14.84 -3.02 6.73
C PRO A 231 -15.79 -1.95 7.27
N GLU A 232 -15.21 -0.88 7.83
CA GLU A 232 -15.97 0.31 8.24
C GLU A 232 -16.36 1.18 7.05
N THR A 233 -15.57 1.12 5.99
CA THR A 233 -15.84 1.86 4.75
C THR A 233 -15.52 1.00 3.56
N SER A 234 -16.47 0.92 2.62
CA SER A 234 -16.31 0.30 1.31
C SER A 234 -16.76 1.28 0.24
N ILE A 235 -15.88 1.58 -0.72
CA ILE A 235 -16.22 2.45 -1.86
C ILE A 235 -15.92 1.71 -3.15
N ARG A 236 -16.96 1.58 -3.98
CA ARG A 236 -16.85 1.00 -5.31
C ARG A 236 -16.50 2.07 -6.33
N LEU A 237 -15.51 1.77 -7.16
CA LEU A 237 -15.08 2.55 -8.30
C LEU A 237 -15.33 1.72 -9.57
N ASN A 238 -16.31 2.15 -10.36
CA ASN A 238 -16.61 1.49 -11.63
C ASN A 238 -15.46 1.73 -12.62
N ARG A 239 -15.15 0.72 -13.42
CA ARG A 239 -14.18 0.87 -14.50
C ARG A 239 -14.74 1.83 -15.56
N GLU A 240 -13.92 2.74 -16.05
CA GLU A 240 -14.31 3.56 -17.19
C GLU A 240 -14.55 2.66 -18.41
N LYS A 241 -15.67 2.89 -19.10
CA LYS A 241 -15.95 2.23 -20.38
C LYS A 241 -14.95 2.77 -21.39
N ARG A 242 -14.12 1.88 -21.93
CA ARG A 242 -13.26 2.18 -23.07
C ARG A 242 -14.09 2.46 -24.31
#